data_AF-A0A9E7EU07-F1
#
_entry.id   AF-A0A9E7EU07-F1
#
_cell.length_a   1.000
_cell.length_b   1.000
_cell.length_c   1.000
_cell.angle_alpha   90.00
_cell.angle_beta   90.00
_cell.angle_gamma   90.00
#
_symmetry.space_group_name_H-M   'P 1'
#
loop_
_entity.id
_entity.type
_entity.pdbx_description
1 polymer ?
#
loop_
_entity_poly.entity_id
_entity_poly.type
_entity_poly.pdbx_seq_one_letter_code
_entity_poly.pdbx_strand_id
1 'polypeptide(L)'
;MCCLFINDLDAGAGRLGGTTQYTVNNQMVNATLMNIADNPTNVQLPGMYNKQENPRVPIIVTGNDFSTLYAPLIRDGRMEKFYWAPTREDRIGVCTGIFRTDNVPNEDIVKLVDTFPGQSIDFFGALRARVYDDEVRKWVGDIGVDKVGKKLVNSLEGPPTFEQPKMNLDTLMEYGNMLVKEQENVKRVQLADKYLSEAALGDANADAMNTGAFYQ
;
A
#
# COMPACT_ATOMS: atom_id res chain seq x y z
N MET A 1 0.45 26.40 -12.96
CA MET A 1 1.06 25.21 -13.58
C MET A 1 0.53 24.01 -12.82
N CYS A 2 -0.02 23.00 -13.52
CA CYS A 2 -0.69 21.86 -12.91
C CYS A 2 0.02 20.57 -13.34
N CYS A 3 -0.19 19.47 -12.62
CA CYS A 3 0.27 18.13 -13.00
C CYS A 3 -0.89 17.13 -12.92
N LEU A 4 -0.76 16.02 -13.64
CA LEU A 4 -1.63 14.85 -13.50
C LEU A 4 -0.89 13.79 -12.69
N PHE A 5 -1.46 13.36 -11.58
CA PHE A 5 -0.88 12.33 -10.71
C PHE A 5 -1.75 11.07 -10.74
N ILE A 6 -1.17 9.93 -11.14
CA ILE A 6 -1.86 8.64 -11.23
C ILE A 6 -1.18 7.67 -10.26
N ASN A 7 -1.91 7.22 -9.24
CA ASN A 7 -1.40 6.26 -8.27
C ASN A 7 -1.62 4.81 -8.70
N ASP A 8 -0.71 3.93 -8.28
CA ASP A 8 -0.81 2.47 -8.41
C ASP A 8 -1.17 2.01 -9.84
N LEU A 9 -0.47 2.55 -10.83
CA LEU A 9 -0.73 2.28 -12.25
C LEU A 9 -0.55 0.80 -12.61
N ASP A 10 0.36 0.11 -11.93
CA ASP A 10 0.62 -1.33 -12.11
C ASP A 10 -0.57 -2.21 -11.71
N ALA A 11 -1.37 -1.81 -10.72
CA ALA A 11 -2.59 -2.52 -10.36
C ALA A 11 -3.68 -2.43 -11.45
N GLY A 12 -3.75 -1.31 -12.17
CA GLY A 12 -4.76 -1.06 -13.20
C GLY A 12 -4.34 -1.46 -14.62
N ALA A 13 -3.08 -1.20 -15.00
CA ALA A 13 -2.57 -1.39 -16.36
C ALA A 13 -1.53 -2.51 -16.48
N GLY A 14 -1.06 -3.07 -15.36
CA GLY A 14 -0.10 -4.16 -15.31
C GLY A 14 -0.71 -5.55 -15.49
N ARG A 15 0.14 -6.54 -15.76
CA ARG A 15 -0.24 -7.95 -15.88
C ARG A 15 -0.05 -8.67 -14.56
N LEU A 16 -1.14 -8.91 -13.83
CA LEU A 16 -1.11 -9.69 -12.60
C LEU A 16 -1.37 -11.17 -12.94
N GLY A 17 -0.33 -11.96 -13.21
CA GLY A 17 -0.43 -13.42 -13.35
C GLY A 17 -0.82 -13.97 -14.74
N GLY A 18 -0.68 -15.30 -14.89
CA GLY A 18 -0.88 -16.02 -16.17
C GLY A 18 -2.34 -16.28 -16.54
N THR A 19 -3.27 -16.25 -15.58
CA THR A 19 -4.69 -16.57 -15.73
C THR A 19 -5.60 -15.33 -15.87
N THR A 20 -5.06 -14.14 -15.67
CA THR A 20 -5.82 -12.89 -15.73
C THR A 20 -5.94 -12.45 -17.18
N GLN A 21 -7.16 -12.52 -17.73
CA GLN A 21 -7.43 -12.07 -19.10
C GLN A 21 -7.21 -10.56 -19.20
N TYR A 22 -6.44 -10.12 -20.21
CA TYR A 22 -6.37 -8.72 -20.58
C TYR A 22 -7.77 -8.23 -20.96
N THR A 23 -8.29 -7.24 -20.25
CA THR A 23 -9.47 -6.52 -20.73
C THR A 23 -9.04 -5.52 -21.80
N VAL A 24 -9.90 -5.23 -22.77
CA VAL A 24 -9.68 -4.24 -23.84
C VAL A 24 -9.28 -2.87 -23.26
N ASN A 25 -9.73 -2.58 -22.04
CA ASN A 25 -9.46 -1.34 -21.32
C ASN A 25 -7.96 -1.13 -21.04
N ASN A 26 -7.20 -2.18 -20.70
CA ASN A 26 -5.76 -2.04 -20.41
C ASN A 26 -4.96 -1.68 -21.66
N GLN A 27 -5.38 -2.16 -22.84
CA GLN A 27 -4.77 -1.77 -24.11
C GLN A 27 -5.11 -0.31 -24.46
N MET A 28 -6.35 0.11 -24.24
CA MET A 28 -6.78 1.49 -24.46
C MET A 28 -6.05 2.50 -23.57
N VAL A 29 -5.84 2.17 -22.28
CA VAL A 29 -5.10 3.03 -21.34
C VAL A 29 -3.66 3.21 -21.81
N ASN A 30 -2.96 2.11 -22.13
CA ASN A 30 -1.57 2.18 -22.61
C ASN A 30 -1.45 2.96 -23.93
N ALA A 31 -2.36 2.73 -24.89
CA ALA A 31 -2.36 3.44 -26.17
C ALA A 31 -2.64 4.95 -26.00
N THR A 32 -3.55 5.31 -25.09
CA THR A 32 -3.87 6.71 -24.80
C THR A 32 -2.69 7.43 -24.16
N LEU A 33 -2.01 6.79 -23.20
CA LEU A 33 -0.81 7.35 -22.58
C LEU A 33 0.31 7.56 -23.59
N MET A 34 0.49 6.65 -24.55
CA MET A 34 1.44 6.84 -25.65
C MET A 34 1.12 8.06 -26.51
N ASN A 35 -0.14 8.19 -26.93
CA ASN A 35 -0.57 9.29 -27.79
C ASN A 35 -0.38 10.65 -27.10
N ILE A 36 -0.67 10.72 -25.80
CA ILE A 36 -0.47 11.92 -24.99
C ILE A 36 1.03 12.22 -24.83
N ALA A 37 1.87 11.21 -24.62
CA ALA A 37 3.31 11.38 -24.51
C ALA A 37 3.94 11.88 -25.82
N ASP A 38 3.45 11.41 -26.97
CA ASP A 38 3.93 11.84 -28.29
C ASP A 38 3.47 13.25 -28.66
N ASN A 39 2.22 13.63 -28.34
CA ASN A 39 1.62 14.90 -28.73
C ASN A 39 0.99 15.64 -27.53
N PRO A 40 1.80 16.13 -26.57
CA PRO A 40 1.29 16.65 -25.31
C PRO A 40 0.48 17.95 -25.43
N THR A 41 0.62 18.68 -26.54
CA THR A 41 -0.12 19.92 -26.82
C THR A 41 -1.34 19.71 -27.72
N ASN A 42 -1.60 18.49 -28.19
CA ASN A 42 -2.72 18.17 -29.06
C ASN A 42 -3.46 16.91 -28.58
N VAL A 43 -4.25 17.08 -27.53
CA VAL A 43 -5.04 16.02 -26.91
C VAL A 43 -6.52 16.37 -27.07
N GLN A 44 -7.26 15.54 -27.82
CA GLN A 44 -8.66 15.78 -28.15
C GLN A 44 -9.55 14.65 -27.65
N LEU A 45 -10.79 14.98 -27.31
CA LEU A 45 -11.81 13.98 -27.03
C LEU A 45 -12.34 13.36 -28.34
N PRO A 46 -12.71 12.07 -28.35
CA PRO A 46 -13.31 11.45 -29.52
C PRO A 46 -14.51 12.26 -30.05
N GLY A 47 -14.49 12.61 -31.34
CA GLY A 47 -15.56 13.40 -31.98
C GLY A 47 -15.39 14.92 -31.90
N MET A 48 -14.37 15.42 -31.20
CA MET A 48 -14.03 16.85 -31.16
C MET A 48 -12.81 17.12 -32.05
N TYR A 49 -12.95 17.97 -33.07
CA TYR A 49 -11.88 18.28 -34.05
C TYR A 49 -11.43 19.74 -34.01
N ASN A 50 -11.51 20.39 -32.85
CA ASN A 50 -11.09 21.78 -32.68
C ASN A 50 -9.57 21.86 -32.61
N LYS A 51 -8.95 22.58 -33.55
CA LYS A 51 -7.49 22.83 -33.58
C LYS A 51 -7.08 23.91 -32.58
N GLN A 52 -7.25 23.65 -31.30
CA GLN A 52 -6.71 24.48 -30.22
C GLN A 52 -5.48 23.80 -29.62
N GLU A 53 -4.44 24.59 -29.35
CA GLU A 53 -3.23 24.11 -28.70
C GLU A 53 -3.46 24.03 -27.18
N ASN A 54 -3.25 22.85 -26.62
CA ASN A 54 -3.39 22.62 -25.19
C ASN A 54 -2.07 22.91 -24.46
N PRO A 55 -2.13 23.41 -23.20
CA PRO A 55 -0.94 23.51 -22.37
C PRO A 55 -0.40 22.11 -22.04
N ARG A 56 0.92 21.95 -22.11
CA ARG A 56 1.60 20.71 -21.70
C ARG A 56 1.45 20.49 -20.20
N VAL A 57 0.99 19.31 -19.81
CA VAL A 57 0.82 18.89 -18.40
C VAL A 57 1.78 17.74 -18.09
N PRO A 58 2.66 17.86 -17.08
CA PRO A 58 3.47 16.75 -16.61
C PRO A 58 2.59 15.67 -15.97
N ILE A 59 2.87 14.40 -16.30
CA ILE A 59 2.21 13.23 -15.72
C ILE A 59 3.21 12.53 -14.81
N ILE A 60 2.80 12.30 -13.56
CA ILE A 60 3.57 11.57 -12.57
C ILE A 60 2.78 10.30 -12.24
N VAL A 61 3.44 9.15 -12.28
CA VAL A 61 2.82 7.85 -12.04
C VAL A 61 3.57 7.10 -10.94
N THR A 62 2.85 6.39 -10.08
CA THR A 62 3.44 5.48 -9.08
C THR A 62 3.01 4.04 -9.35
N GLY A 63 3.80 3.09 -8.87
CA GLY A 63 3.54 1.66 -8.99
C GLY A 63 4.66 0.85 -8.34
N ASN A 64 4.36 -0.39 -7.96
CA ASN A 64 5.32 -1.28 -7.31
C ASN A 64 6.24 -1.93 -8.34
N ASP A 65 5.68 -2.37 -9.48
CA ASP A 65 6.46 -3.01 -10.55
C ASP A 65 6.00 -2.61 -11.96
N PHE A 66 6.82 -1.79 -12.61
CA PHE A 66 6.62 -1.37 -14.00
C PHE A 66 7.12 -2.40 -15.03
N SER A 67 7.71 -3.52 -14.62
CA SER A 67 8.12 -4.59 -15.55
C SER A 67 6.94 -5.20 -16.31
N THR A 68 5.75 -5.14 -15.71
CA THR A 68 4.51 -5.71 -16.25
C THR A 68 3.78 -4.78 -17.23
N LEU A 69 4.22 -3.53 -17.35
CA LEU A 69 3.66 -2.55 -18.27
C LEU A 69 4.12 -2.78 -19.72
N TYR A 70 3.38 -2.21 -20.67
CA TYR A 70 3.69 -2.35 -22.09
C TYR A 70 5.00 -1.64 -22.45
N ALA A 71 6.03 -2.42 -22.82
CA ALA A 71 7.40 -1.96 -23.00
C ALA A 71 7.59 -0.70 -23.86
N PRO A 72 6.83 -0.45 -24.95
CA PRO A 72 7.00 0.78 -25.74
C PRO A 72 6.57 2.07 -25.02
N LEU A 73 5.81 1.99 -23.93
CA LEU A 73 5.46 3.17 -23.10
C LEU A 73 6.66 3.59 -22.25
N ILE A 74 7.50 2.61 -21.93
CA ILE A 74 8.59 2.68 -20.97
C ILE A 74 9.94 2.94 -21.67
N ARG A 75 9.95 3.08 -23.00
CA ARG A 75 11.15 3.43 -23.76
C ARG A 75 11.58 4.88 -23.50
N ASP A 76 12.89 5.10 -23.62
CA ASP A 76 13.49 6.43 -23.50
C ASP A 76 12.80 7.43 -24.46
N GLY A 77 12.41 8.57 -23.90
CA GLY A 77 11.74 9.67 -24.62
C GLY A 77 10.27 9.90 -24.25
N ARG A 78 9.58 8.93 -23.62
CA ARG A 78 8.18 9.07 -23.17
C ARG A 78 7.98 9.02 -21.67
N MET A 79 8.82 8.25 -20.97
CA MET A 79 8.75 8.06 -19.53
C MET A 79 10.16 8.07 -18.95
N GLU A 80 10.35 8.81 -17.86
CA GLU A 80 11.55 8.75 -17.04
C GLU A 80 11.28 7.83 -15.84
N LYS A 81 12.22 6.92 -15.54
CA LYS A 81 12.10 5.99 -14.41
C LYS A 81 12.87 6.52 -13.22
N PHE A 82 12.20 6.59 -12.09
CA PHE A 82 12.83 6.87 -10.81
C PHE A 82 12.59 5.70 -9.86
N TYR A 83 13.64 4.95 -9.55
CA TYR A 83 13.57 3.91 -8.53
C TYR A 83 13.87 4.54 -7.17
N TRP A 84 12.93 4.40 -6.24
CA TRP A 84 13.06 4.95 -4.90
C TRP A 84 13.12 3.83 -3.86
N ALA A 85 14.26 3.74 -3.19
CA ALA A 85 14.44 2.92 -2.01
C ALA A 85 15.01 3.83 -0.90
N PRO A 86 14.30 4.00 0.23
CA PRO A 86 14.70 4.96 1.24
C PRO A 86 16.01 4.55 1.91
N THR A 87 16.96 5.48 1.99
CA THR A 87 18.20 5.28 2.74
C THR A 87 17.94 5.29 4.25
N ARG A 88 18.93 4.91 5.05
CA ARG A 88 18.83 5.01 6.51
C ARG A 88 18.50 6.44 6.97
N GLU A 89 19.13 7.44 6.35
CA GLU A 89 18.89 8.85 6.68
C GLU A 89 17.47 9.28 6.29
N ASP A 90 16.98 8.87 5.11
CA ASP A 90 15.60 9.13 4.69
C ASP A 90 14.60 8.53 5.68
N ARG A 91 14.84 7.28 6.13
CA ARG A 91 13.98 6.60 7.10
C ARG A 91 13.95 7.34 8.43
N ILE A 92 15.10 7.76 8.95
CA ILE A 92 15.18 8.55 10.18
C ILE A 92 14.44 9.89 10.00
N GLY A 93 14.65 10.58 8.87
CA GLY A 93 13.99 11.84 8.57
C GLY A 93 12.47 11.72 8.53
N VAL A 94 11.95 10.70 7.82
CA VAL A 94 10.51 10.45 7.75
C VAL A 94 9.94 10.02 9.10
N CYS A 95 10.63 9.15 9.86
CA CYS A 95 10.19 8.76 11.20
C CYS A 95 10.15 9.96 12.17
N THR A 96 11.12 10.88 12.06
CA THR A 96 11.12 12.14 12.81
C THR A 96 9.88 12.98 12.48
N GLY A 97 9.46 12.98 11.22
CA GLY A 97 8.21 13.61 10.79
C GLY A 97 6.96 12.94 11.38
N ILE A 98 6.92 11.61 11.43
CA ILE A 98 5.81 10.82 11.97
C ILE A 98 5.60 11.11 13.47
N PHE A 99 6.69 11.11 14.26
CA PHE A 99 6.63 11.31 15.71
C PHE A 99 6.76 12.77 16.16
N ARG A 100 6.70 13.73 15.21
CA ARG A 100 6.93 15.16 15.48
C ARG A 100 5.99 15.73 16.54
N THR A 101 4.73 15.28 16.54
CA THR A 101 3.72 15.76 17.49
C THR A 101 3.85 15.12 18.86
N ASP A 102 4.55 13.99 18.96
CA ASP A 102 4.58 13.14 20.15
C ASP A 102 5.83 13.43 21.01
N ASN A 103 6.67 14.39 20.59
CA ASN A 103 7.85 14.89 21.29
C ASN A 103 8.87 13.79 21.69
N VAL A 104 9.02 12.78 20.82
CA VAL A 104 10.01 11.70 21.01
C VAL A 104 11.42 12.25 20.74
N PRO A 105 12.41 11.98 21.61
CA PRO A 105 13.80 12.39 21.37
C PRO A 105 14.35 11.81 20.06
N ASN A 106 15.09 12.62 19.29
CA ASN A 106 15.69 12.16 18.04
C ASN A 106 16.58 10.92 18.21
N GLU A 107 17.29 10.81 19.34
CA GLU A 107 18.12 9.65 19.66
C GLU A 107 17.30 8.35 19.76
N ASP A 108 16.08 8.43 20.28
CA ASP A 108 15.19 7.29 20.43
C ASP A 108 14.58 6.89 19.08
N ILE A 109 14.28 7.87 18.21
CA ILE A 109 13.84 7.62 16.83
C ILE A 109 14.95 6.89 16.04
N VAL A 110 16.20 7.32 16.20
CA VAL A 110 17.35 6.65 15.55
C VAL A 110 17.46 5.21 16.02
N LYS A 111 17.42 4.95 17.33
CA LYS A 111 17.45 3.59 17.89
C LYS A 111 16.28 2.74 17.39
N LEU A 112 15.08 3.32 17.28
CA LEU A 112 13.90 2.64 16.80
C LEU A 112 14.06 2.20 15.34
N VAL A 113 14.55 3.08 14.47
CA VAL A 113 14.80 2.76 13.05
C VAL A 113 15.90 1.71 12.91
N ASP A 114 16.97 1.80 13.72
CA ASP A 114 18.08 0.85 13.70
C ASP A 114 17.68 -0.54 14.22
N THR A 115 16.71 -0.62 15.14
CA THR A 115 16.19 -1.89 15.67
C THR A 115 15.36 -2.64 14.62
N PHE A 116 14.64 -1.92 13.75
CA PHE A 116 13.75 -2.50 12.74
C PHE A 116 14.22 -2.23 11.30
N PRO A 117 15.42 -2.70 10.89
CA PRO A 117 16.00 -2.34 9.60
C PRO A 117 15.23 -2.93 8.41
N GLY A 118 14.54 -4.06 8.58
CA GLY A 118 13.76 -4.72 7.52
C GLY A 118 12.33 -4.20 7.33
N GLN A 119 11.90 -3.21 8.11
CA GLN A 119 10.54 -2.68 8.08
C GLN A 119 10.42 -1.46 7.16
N SER A 120 9.32 -1.38 6.43
CA SER A 120 8.96 -0.23 5.60
C SER A 120 8.58 0.99 6.46
N ILE A 121 8.43 2.17 5.83
CA ILE A 121 8.15 3.41 6.56
C ILE A 121 6.75 3.41 7.20
N ASP A 122 5.78 2.79 6.53
CA ASP A 122 4.41 2.59 7.02
C ASP A 122 4.35 1.84 8.36
N PHE A 123 5.30 0.94 8.64
CA PHE A 123 5.43 0.24 9.92
C PHE A 123 5.52 1.21 11.09
N PHE A 124 6.28 2.31 10.96
CA PHE A 124 6.42 3.30 12.03
C PHE A 124 5.16 4.15 12.20
N GLY A 125 4.41 4.37 11.11
CA GLY A 125 3.07 4.98 11.18
C GLY A 125 2.06 4.06 11.87
N ALA A 126 2.08 2.77 11.55
CA ALA A 126 1.25 1.75 12.20
C ALA A 126 1.61 1.60 13.68
N LEU A 127 2.90 1.65 14.02
CA LEU A 127 3.39 1.65 15.40
C LEU A 127 2.78 2.81 16.20
N ARG A 128 2.87 4.02 15.65
CA ARG A 128 2.27 5.22 16.25
C ARG A 128 0.77 5.03 16.45
N ALA A 129 0.06 4.55 15.43
CA ALA A 129 -1.39 4.32 15.48
C ALA A 129 -1.78 3.30 16.57
N ARG A 130 -1.01 2.20 16.73
CA ARG A 130 -1.27 1.18 17.76
C ARG A 130 -1.26 1.75 19.17
N VAL A 131 -0.36 2.69 19.48
CA VAL A 131 -0.33 3.34 20.80
C VAL A 131 -1.61 4.14 21.05
N TYR A 132 -2.11 4.84 20.03
CA TYR A 132 -3.39 5.55 20.13
C TYR A 132 -4.59 4.60 20.19
N ASP A 133 -4.57 3.49 19.45
CA ASP A 133 -5.63 2.48 19.48
C ASP A 133 -5.84 1.93 20.89
N ASP A 134 -4.76 1.78 21.65
CA ASP A 134 -4.80 1.30 23.03
C ASP A 134 -5.43 2.33 23.98
N GLU A 135 -5.19 3.63 23.79
CA GLU A 135 -5.88 4.69 24.54
C GLU A 135 -7.38 4.76 24.19
N VAL A 136 -7.71 4.63 22.90
CA VAL A 136 -9.12 4.53 22.47
C VAL A 136 -9.78 3.29 23.07
N ARG A 137 -9.07 2.16 23.14
CA ARG A 137 -9.58 0.93 23.76
C ARG A 137 -9.85 1.12 25.26
N LYS A 138 -8.96 1.80 26.00
CA LYS A 138 -9.19 2.14 27.41
C LYS A 138 -10.43 3.01 27.58
N TRP A 139 -10.58 4.05 26.75
CA TRP A 139 -11.75 4.92 26.76
C TRP A 139 -13.07 4.19 26.48
N VAL A 140 -13.07 3.26 25.51
CA VAL A 140 -14.23 2.38 25.26
C VAL A 140 -14.55 1.53 26.49
N GLY A 141 -13.52 0.99 27.16
CA GLY A 141 -13.65 0.23 28.39
C GLY A 141 -14.26 1.04 29.54
N ASP A 142 -13.82 2.29 29.71
CA ASP A 142 -14.28 3.18 30.79
C ASP A 142 -15.73 3.66 30.60
N ILE A 143 -16.13 3.94 29.35
CA ILE A 143 -17.49 4.42 29.04
C ILE A 143 -18.51 3.28 29.00
N GLY A 144 -18.09 2.10 28.55
CA GLY A 144 -18.97 0.97 28.24
C GLY A 144 -19.46 1.01 26.80
N VAL A 145 -19.43 -0.15 26.14
CA VAL A 145 -19.72 -0.32 24.69
C VAL A 145 -21.11 0.22 24.30
N ASP A 146 -22.08 0.07 25.20
CA ASP A 146 -23.46 0.53 25.07
C ASP A 146 -23.61 2.07 24.99
N LYS A 147 -22.65 2.82 25.51
CA LYS A 147 -22.69 4.30 25.55
C LYS A 147 -21.81 4.97 24.50
N VAL A 148 -20.88 4.25 23.88
CA VAL A 148 -19.96 4.77 22.85
C VAL A 148 -20.71 5.47 21.71
N GLY A 149 -21.75 4.83 21.16
CA GLY A 149 -22.52 5.39 20.05
C GLY A 149 -23.16 6.75 20.37
N LYS A 150 -23.71 6.90 21.59
CA LYS A 150 -24.33 8.16 22.04
C LYS A 150 -23.31 9.29 22.28
N LYS A 151 -22.09 8.93 22.69
CA LYS A 151 -20.99 9.87 22.96
C LYS A 151 -20.27 10.30 21.68
N LEU A 152 -20.25 9.46 20.63
CA LEU A 152 -19.59 9.77 19.36
C LEU A 152 -20.54 10.39 18.34
N VAL A 153 -21.75 9.85 18.21
CA VAL A 153 -22.70 10.24 17.16
C VAL A 153 -23.84 11.02 17.79
N ASN A 154 -24.12 12.21 17.26
CA ASN A 154 -25.17 13.12 17.74
C ASN A 154 -25.00 13.53 19.22
N SER A 155 -23.76 13.61 19.69
CA SER A 155 -23.44 14.15 21.01
C SER A 155 -23.55 15.67 21.04
N LEU A 156 -24.21 16.21 22.07
CA LEU A 156 -24.27 17.64 22.35
C LEU A 156 -22.94 18.17 22.91
N GLU A 157 -22.11 17.29 23.49
CA GLU A 157 -20.82 17.61 24.12
C GLU A 157 -19.67 17.69 23.09
N GLY A 158 -19.93 17.36 21.82
CA GLY A 158 -18.91 17.28 20.76
C GLY A 158 -18.11 15.97 20.78
N PRO A 159 -17.12 15.81 19.87
CA PRO A 159 -16.27 14.63 19.82
C PRO A 159 -15.33 14.56 21.04
N PRO A 160 -15.05 13.36 21.57
CA PRO A 160 -14.14 13.19 22.70
C PRO A 160 -12.73 13.68 22.34
N THR A 161 -12.14 14.47 23.23
CA THR A 161 -10.73 14.88 23.11
C THR A 161 -9.84 13.94 23.92
N PHE A 162 -8.78 13.47 23.30
CA PHE A 162 -7.80 12.58 23.92
C PHE A 162 -6.52 13.35 24.23
N GLU A 163 -5.94 13.10 25.40
CA GLU A 163 -4.57 13.51 25.66
C GLU A 163 -3.61 12.64 24.85
N GLN A 164 -2.53 13.25 24.36
CA GLN A 164 -1.53 12.49 23.60
C GLN A 164 -0.81 11.51 24.54
N PRO A 165 -0.76 10.20 24.20
CA PRO A 165 -0.06 9.22 24.99
C PRO A 165 1.44 9.51 25.00
N LYS A 166 2.11 9.24 26.13
CA LYS A 166 3.56 9.37 26.23
C LYS A 166 4.23 8.24 25.44
N MET A 167 4.89 8.61 24.35
CA MET A 167 5.62 7.66 23.49
C MET A 167 7.06 7.52 23.95
N ASN A 168 7.27 6.76 25.03
CA ASN A 168 8.61 6.41 25.49
C ASN A 168 9.22 5.33 24.57
N LEU A 169 10.56 5.29 24.49
CA LEU A 169 11.27 4.29 23.69
C LEU A 169 10.84 2.85 24.05
N ASP A 170 10.75 2.52 25.33
CA ASP A 170 10.38 1.17 25.77
C ASP A 170 9.00 0.74 25.25
N THR A 171 8.03 1.65 25.31
CA THR A 171 6.67 1.44 24.79
C THR A 171 6.70 1.23 23.28
N LEU A 172 7.43 2.08 22.54
CA LEU A 172 7.57 1.94 21.08
C LEU A 172 8.27 0.63 20.69
N MET A 173 9.25 0.20 21.48
CA MET A 173 9.95 -1.07 21.27
C MET A 173 9.05 -2.27 21.54
N GLU A 174 8.22 -2.22 22.59
CA GLU A 174 7.26 -3.27 22.90
C GLU A 174 6.23 -3.45 21.77
N TYR A 175 5.57 -2.36 21.35
CA TYR A 175 4.61 -2.40 20.25
C TYR A 175 5.28 -2.77 18.92
N GLY A 176 6.53 -2.35 18.69
CA GLY A 176 7.28 -2.69 17.50
C GLY A 176 7.51 -4.21 17.41
N ASN A 177 7.96 -4.81 18.50
CA ASN A 177 8.13 -6.27 18.58
C ASN A 177 6.79 -7.02 18.45
N MET A 178 5.71 -6.48 19.00
CA MET A 178 4.37 -7.06 18.85
C MET A 178 3.94 -7.07 17.38
N LEU A 179 4.07 -5.94 16.68
CA LEU A 179 3.73 -5.83 15.25
C LEU A 179 4.58 -6.76 14.37
N VAL A 180 5.87 -6.90 14.66
CA VAL A 180 6.74 -7.85 13.93
C VAL A 180 6.26 -9.29 14.13
N LYS A 181 5.91 -9.67 15.37
CA LYS A 181 5.35 -11.00 15.65
C LYS A 181 4.03 -11.24 14.93
N GLU A 182 3.15 -10.25 14.87
CA GLU A 182 1.90 -10.33 14.10
C GLU A 182 2.18 -10.58 12.61
N GLN A 183 3.10 -9.83 12.01
CA GLN A 183 3.51 -10.02 10.61
C GLN A 183 4.09 -11.41 10.36
N GLU A 184 4.96 -11.90 11.26
CA GLU A 184 5.51 -13.26 11.16
C GLU A 184 4.43 -14.33 11.27
N ASN A 185 3.46 -14.15 12.16
CA ASN A 185 2.35 -15.10 12.32
C ASN A 185 1.49 -15.17 11.05
N VAL A 186 1.16 -14.03 10.44
CA VAL A 186 0.41 -14.02 9.16
C VAL A 186 1.18 -14.77 8.07
N LYS A 187 2.49 -14.52 7.95
CA LYS A 187 3.35 -15.24 6.98
C LYS A 187 3.39 -16.75 7.25
N ARG A 188 3.46 -17.17 8.52
CA ARG A 188 3.43 -18.59 8.91
C ARG A 188 2.10 -19.26 8.58
N VAL A 189 0.98 -18.60 8.85
CA VAL A 189 -0.36 -19.13 8.54
C VAL A 189 -0.53 -19.28 7.02
N GLN A 190 -0.18 -18.27 6.24
CA GLN A 190 -0.21 -18.36 4.77
C GLN A 190 0.67 -19.48 4.23
N LEU A 191 1.85 -19.66 4.81
CA LEU A 191 2.75 -20.75 4.43
C LEU A 191 2.14 -22.13 4.75
N ALA A 192 1.56 -22.29 5.94
CA ALA A 192 0.89 -23.52 6.34
C ALA A 192 -0.30 -23.86 5.43
N ASP A 193 -1.15 -22.87 5.11
CA ASP A 193 -2.27 -23.04 4.19
C ASP A 193 -1.80 -23.46 2.79
N LYS A 194 -0.68 -22.90 2.32
CA LYS A 194 -0.08 -23.30 1.05
C LYS A 194 0.39 -24.76 1.08
N TYR A 195 1.08 -25.19 2.14
CA TYR A 195 1.49 -26.60 2.26
C TYR A 195 0.30 -27.56 2.36
N LEU A 196 -0.75 -27.20 3.10
CA LEU A 196 -1.93 -28.04 3.25
C LEU A 196 -2.75 -28.11 1.96
N SER A 197 -2.85 -27.02 1.20
CA SER A 197 -3.53 -27.00 -0.10
C SER A 197 -2.74 -27.75 -1.17
N GLU A 198 -1.41 -27.61 -1.21
CA GLU A 198 -0.55 -28.41 -2.09
C GLU A 198 -0.57 -29.89 -1.71
N ALA A 199 -0.66 -30.24 -0.42
CA ALA A 199 -0.83 -31.62 0.04
C ALA A 199 -2.23 -32.18 -0.28
N ALA A 200 -3.30 -31.39 -0.13
CA ALA A 200 -4.67 -31.80 -0.47
C ALA A 200 -4.88 -31.96 -1.99
N LEU A 201 -4.19 -31.17 -2.81
CA LEU A 201 -4.13 -31.35 -4.27
C LEU A 201 -3.19 -32.49 -4.69
N GLY A 202 -2.30 -32.92 -3.80
CA GLY A 202 -1.29 -33.95 -4.03
C GLY A 202 -1.83 -35.38 -4.13
N ASP A 203 -2.99 -35.68 -3.55
CA ASP A 203 -3.57 -37.04 -3.57
C ASP A 203 -4.85 -37.17 -4.41
N ALA A 204 -5.54 -36.07 -4.77
CA ALA A 204 -6.79 -36.16 -5.53
C ALA A 204 -6.60 -36.55 -7.02
N ASN A 205 -5.42 -36.27 -7.60
CA ASN A 205 -5.14 -36.58 -9.01
C ASN A 205 -4.19 -37.77 -9.21
N ALA A 206 -3.46 -38.21 -8.18
CA ALA A 206 -2.55 -39.35 -8.29
C ALA A 206 -3.33 -40.68 -8.34
N ASP A 207 -4.40 -40.81 -7.54
CA ASP A 207 -5.20 -42.05 -7.50
C ASP A 207 -6.10 -42.23 -8.73
N ALA A 208 -6.66 -41.14 -9.27
CA ALA A 208 -7.50 -41.19 -10.47
C ALA A 208 -6.71 -41.56 -11.74
N MET A 209 -5.43 -41.16 -11.82
CA MET A 209 -4.55 -41.55 -12.94
C MET A 209 -3.97 -42.96 -12.80
N ASN A 210 -3.72 -43.44 -11.57
CA ASN A 210 -3.16 -44.77 -11.32
C ASN A 210 -4.20 -45.90 -11.39
N THR A 211 -5.48 -45.64 -11.11
CA THR A 211 -6.51 -46.69 -11.06
C THR A 211 -7.22 -46.95 -12.40
N GLY A 212 -6.95 -46.16 -13.45
CA GLY A 212 -7.40 -46.44 -14.82
C GLY A 212 -8.93 -46.57 -15.01
N ALA A 213 -9.72 -46.14 -14.02
CA ALA A 213 -11.18 -46.23 -14.06
C ALA A 213 -11.78 -44.91 -14.58
N PHE A 214 -11.53 -44.59 -15.85
CA PHE A 214 -12.39 -43.64 -16.56
C PHE A 214 -13.66 -44.38 -16.98
N TYR A 215 -14.77 -43.99 -16.36
CA TYR A 215 -16.11 -44.50 -16.63
C TYR A 215 -16.45 -44.43 -18.13
N GLN A 216 -17.01 -45.54 -18.62
CA GLN A 216 -17.86 -45.64 -19.81
C GLN A 216 -19.12 -44.78 -19.68
#